data_AF-A5UFA0-F1
#
_entry.id   AF-A5UFA0-F1
#
_cell.length_a   1.000
_cell.length_b   1.000
_cell.length_c   1.000
_cell.angle_alpha   90.00
_cell.angle_beta   90.00
_cell.angle_gamma   90.00
#
_symmetry.space_group_name_H-M   'P 1'
#
loop_
_entity.id
_entity.type
_entity.pdbx_description
1 polymer ?
#
loop_
_entity_poly.entity_id
_entity_poly.type
_entity_poly.pdbx_seq_one_letter_code
_entity_poly.pdbx_strand_id
1 'polypeptide(L)'
;MISDEEAFKLGREEKMTIECLSRYSNISDLKNISNLPDVGIGERLKFAAKETIGGTVFGQGRYNFIKRDYIFHKSVENHMDIINKARSINIQPSFQECKLYIEHYENVYRTLKYQGF
;
A
#
# COMPACT_ATOMS: atom_id res chain seq x y z
N MET A 1 -8.82 14.07 10.35
CA MET A 1 -9.02 12.83 11.11
C MET A 1 -9.63 11.77 10.19
N ILE A 2 -9.44 10.50 10.50
CA ILE A 2 -10.03 9.36 9.77
C ILE A 2 -11.17 8.74 10.58
N SER A 3 -12.14 8.12 9.91
CA SER A 3 -13.16 7.29 10.57
C SER A 3 -12.72 5.84 10.70
N ASP A 4 -13.40 5.07 11.56
CA ASP A 4 -13.27 3.60 11.66
C ASP A 4 -13.44 2.91 10.31
N GLU A 5 -14.38 3.39 9.48
CA GLU A 5 -14.61 2.84 8.14
C GLU A 5 -13.39 3.08 7.23
N GLU A 6 -12.82 4.27 7.27
CA GLU A 6 -11.61 4.60 6.50
C GLU A 6 -10.39 3.82 7.01
N ALA A 7 -10.25 3.65 8.32
CA ALA A 7 -9.22 2.82 8.93
C ALA A 7 -9.36 1.34 8.51
N PHE A 8 -10.59 0.82 8.47
CA PHE A 8 -10.85 -0.53 8.00
C PHE A 8 -10.53 -0.69 6.51
N LYS A 9 -10.94 0.27 5.67
CA LYS A 9 -10.60 0.30 4.24
C LYS A 9 -9.08 0.34 4.03
N LEU A 10 -8.37 1.12 4.83
CA LEU A 10 -6.90 1.21 4.78
C LEU A 10 -6.24 -0.15 5.02
N GLY A 11 -6.59 -0.82 6.12
CA GLY A 11 -6.03 -2.14 6.43
C GLY A 11 -6.41 -3.22 5.41
N ARG A 12 -7.62 -3.15 4.84
CA ARG A 12 -8.06 -4.06 3.78
C ARG A 12 -7.27 -3.85 2.49
N GLU A 13 -7.05 -2.60 2.09
CA GLU A 13 -6.31 -2.23 0.86
C GLU A 13 -4.84 -2.63 0.95
N GLU A 14 -4.21 -2.46 2.12
CA GLU A 14 -2.86 -2.96 2.40
C GLU A 14 -2.79 -4.48 2.26
N LYS A 15 -3.74 -5.21 2.84
CA LYS A 15 -3.81 -6.67 2.74
C LYS A 15 -4.01 -7.13 1.29
N MET A 16 -4.92 -6.49 0.56
CA MET A 16 -5.17 -6.75 -0.85
C MET A 16 -3.91 -6.58 -1.69
N THR A 17 -3.20 -5.47 -1.49
CA THR A 17 -1.95 -5.16 -2.19
C THR A 17 -0.90 -6.25 -1.92
N ILE A 18 -0.68 -6.62 -0.66
CA ILE A 18 0.31 -7.64 -0.29
C ILE A 18 -0.04 -9.02 -0.86
N GLU A 19 -1.31 -9.46 -0.75
CA GLU A 19 -1.75 -10.75 -1.31
C GLU A 19 -1.60 -10.79 -2.83
N CYS A 20 -1.96 -9.72 -3.52
CA CYS A 20 -1.80 -9.64 -4.97
C CYS A 20 -0.33 -9.70 -5.41
N LEU A 21 0.54 -8.91 -4.77
CA LEU A 21 1.96 -8.89 -5.12
C LEU A 21 2.67 -10.19 -4.77
N SER A 22 2.43 -10.75 -3.58
CA SER A 22 3.05 -12.00 -3.13
C SER A 22 2.69 -13.20 -4.00
N ARG A 23 1.44 -13.29 -4.45
CA ARG A 23 0.96 -14.43 -5.27
C ARG A 23 1.31 -14.31 -6.74
N TYR A 24 1.19 -13.12 -7.31
CA TYR A 24 1.14 -12.97 -8.77
C TYR A 24 2.22 -12.09 -9.38
N SER A 25 2.96 -11.29 -8.62
CA SER A 25 4.09 -10.55 -9.21
C SER A 25 5.21 -11.51 -9.59
N ASN A 26 5.87 -11.25 -10.72
CA ASN A 26 7.06 -12.01 -11.11
C ASN A 26 8.36 -11.41 -10.53
N ILE A 27 8.28 -10.28 -9.81
CA ILE A 27 9.42 -9.57 -9.26
C ILE A 27 9.59 -9.93 -7.79
N SER A 28 10.74 -10.51 -7.43
CA SER A 28 11.04 -10.99 -6.07
C SER A 28 10.87 -9.90 -5.00
N ASP A 29 11.32 -8.68 -5.29
CA ASP A 29 11.25 -7.56 -4.35
C ASP A 29 9.80 -7.15 -4.07
N LEU A 30 8.92 -7.22 -5.07
CA LEU A 30 7.50 -6.88 -4.91
C LEU A 30 6.74 -7.93 -4.10
N LYS A 31 7.12 -9.21 -4.22
CA LYS A 31 6.49 -10.28 -3.42
C LYS A 31 6.64 -10.07 -1.91
N ASN A 32 7.70 -9.38 -1.51
CA ASN A 32 8.05 -9.14 -0.12
C ASN A 32 8.21 -7.64 0.20
N ILE A 33 7.42 -6.78 -0.46
CA ILE A 33 7.56 -5.31 -0.36
C ILE A 33 7.56 -4.78 1.08
N SER A 34 6.82 -5.42 2.00
CA SER A 34 6.79 -5.06 3.41
C SER A 34 8.12 -5.29 4.14
N ASN A 35 8.92 -6.25 3.66
CA ASN A 35 10.18 -6.68 4.28
C ASN A 35 11.41 -6.07 3.60
N LEU A 36 11.23 -5.24 2.57
CA LEU A 36 12.35 -4.54 1.93
C LEU A 36 13.02 -3.59 2.93
N PRO A 37 14.33 -3.33 2.79
CA PRO A 37 14.99 -2.35 3.64
C PRO A 37 14.51 -0.93 3.31
N ASP A 38 14.52 -0.03 4.30
CA ASP A 38 14.15 1.38 4.14
C ASP A 38 15.28 2.22 3.51
N VAL A 39 15.90 1.70 2.45
CA VAL A 39 16.93 2.39 1.66
C VAL A 39 16.80 2.06 0.17
N GLY A 40 17.29 2.95 -0.69
CA GLY A 40 17.36 2.72 -2.14
C GLY A 40 16.00 2.42 -2.76
N ILE A 41 15.92 1.37 -3.59
CA ILE A 41 14.65 0.96 -4.20
C ILE A 41 13.58 0.52 -3.19
N GLY A 42 13.97 -0.06 -2.05
CA GLY A 42 13.04 -0.52 -1.02
C GLY A 42 12.25 0.64 -0.39
N GLU A 43 12.95 1.72 -0.03
CA GLU A 43 12.33 2.96 0.47
C GLU A 43 11.32 3.53 -0.55
N ARG A 44 11.74 3.62 -1.83
CA ARG A 44 10.90 4.16 -2.91
C ARG A 44 9.66 3.32 -3.17
N LEU A 45 9.78 2.00 -3.13
CA LEU A 45 8.65 1.08 -3.30
C LEU A 45 7.66 1.20 -2.13
N LYS A 46 8.15 1.25 -0.89
CA LYS A 46 7.29 1.45 0.28
C LYS A 46 6.59 2.82 0.25
N PHE A 47 7.28 3.86 -0.19
CA PHE A 47 6.68 5.17 -0.39
C PHE A 47 5.57 5.12 -1.46
N ALA A 48 5.84 4.52 -2.62
CA ALA A 48 4.85 4.36 -3.69
C ALA A 48 3.63 3.54 -3.24
N ALA A 49 3.84 2.51 -2.41
CA ALA A 49 2.74 1.74 -1.82
C ALA A 49 1.86 2.62 -0.91
N LYS A 50 2.47 3.38 0.01
CA LYS A 50 1.73 4.32 0.88
C LYS A 50 0.94 5.34 0.05
N GLU A 51 1.53 5.89 -1.00
CA GLU A 51 0.86 6.84 -1.90
C GLU A 51 -0.34 6.23 -2.62
N THR A 52 -0.17 5.03 -3.15
CA THR A 52 -1.22 4.31 -3.90
C THR A 52 -2.37 3.93 -2.97
N ILE A 53 -2.07 3.29 -1.84
CA ILE A 53 -3.06 2.86 -0.85
C ILE A 53 -3.83 4.06 -0.30
N GLY A 54 -3.12 5.12 0.10
CA GLY A 54 -3.76 6.34 0.60
C GLY A 54 -4.63 7.02 -0.46
N GLY A 55 -4.15 7.09 -1.70
CA GLY A 55 -4.91 7.60 -2.84
C GLY A 55 -6.20 6.82 -3.11
N THR A 56 -6.14 5.48 -3.02
CA THR A 56 -7.32 4.61 -3.19
C THR A 56 -8.34 4.80 -2.07
N VAL A 57 -7.89 4.86 -0.81
CA VAL A 57 -8.79 4.87 0.36
C VAL A 57 -9.43 6.24 0.57
N PHE A 58 -8.64 7.30 0.47
CA PHE A 58 -9.08 8.66 0.80
C PHE A 58 -9.38 9.51 -0.43
N GLY A 59 -9.08 9.01 -1.63
CA GLY A 59 -9.09 9.78 -2.87
C GLY A 59 -7.81 10.62 -3.02
N GLN A 60 -7.22 10.62 -4.22
CA GLN A 60 -5.92 11.27 -4.47
C GLN A 60 -5.86 12.74 -4.05
N GLY A 61 -6.94 13.50 -4.30
CA GLY A 61 -7.03 14.91 -3.90
C GLY A 61 -6.89 15.07 -2.39
N ARG A 62 -7.81 14.50 -1.62
CA ARG A 62 -7.81 14.57 -0.15
C ARG A 62 -6.52 13.99 0.44
N TYR A 63 -6.06 12.83 -0.05
CA TYR A 63 -4.83 12.22 0.45
C TYR A 63 -3.63 13.14 0.28
N ASN A 64 -3.47 13.80 -0.87
CA ASN A 64 -2.39 14.76 -1.10
C ASN A 64 -2.39 15.93 -0.11
N PHE A 65 -3.55 16.37 0.37
CA PHE A 65 -3.65 17.42 1.40
C PHE A 65 -3.34 16.92 2.81
N ILE A 66 -3.76 15.70 3.16
CA ILE A 66 -3.69 15.20 4.54
C ILE A 66 -2.46 14.33 4.85
N LYS A 67 -1.76 13.81 3.84
CA LYS A 67 -0.65 12.85 4.02
C LYS A 67 0.60 13.41 4.72
N ARG A 68 0.66 14.73 4.95
CA ARG A 68 1.72 15.41 5.73
C ARG A 68 1.18 16.03 7.03
N ASP A 69 -0.14 15.92 7.27
CA ASP A 69 -0.77 16.49 8.44
C ASP A 69 -0.51 15.60 9.66
N TYR A 70 0.11 16.18 10.68
CA TYR A 70 0.38 15.49 11.94
C TYR A 70 -0.90 14.93 12.59
N ILE A 71 -2.01 15.66 12.53
CA ILE A 71 -3.29 15.21 13.11
C ILE A 71 -3.81 13.98 12.37
N PHE A 72 -3.67 13.95 11.05
CA PHE A 72 -3.99 12.76 10.25
C PHE A 72 -3.13 11.56 10.66
N HIS A 73 -1.81 11.71 10.78
CA HIS A 73 -0.92 10.63 11.22
C HIS A 73 -1.30 10.11 12.63
N LYS A 74 -1.52 11.01 13.58
CA LYS A 74 -1.96 10.65 14.93
C LYS A 74 -3.31 9.93 14.91
N SER A 75 -4.23 10.37 14.06
CA SER A 75 -5.51 9.72 13.86
C SER A 75 -5.34 8.30 13.32
N VAL A 76 -4.44 8.06 12.36
CA VAL A 76 -4.14 6.70 11.84
C VAL A 76 -3.56 5.81 12.95
N GLU A 77 -2.62 6.31 13.74
CA GLU A 77 -2.05 5.58 14.88
C GLU A 77 -3.12 5.15 15.88
N ASN A 78 -4.09 6.03 16.17
CA ASN A 78 -5.15 5.75 17.14
C ASN A 78 -6.15 4.67 16.66
N HIS A 79 -6.22 4.38 15.36
CA HIS A 79 -7.12 3.35 14.78
C HIS A 79 -6.34 2.10 14.32
N MET A 80 -5.11 1.92 14.81
CA MET A 80 -4.24 0.81 14.38
C MET A 80 -4.82 -0.56 14.72
N ASP A 81 -5.64 -0.66 15.76
CA ASP A 81 -6.40 -1.86 16.11
C ASP A 81 -7.40 -2.25 15.01
N ILE A 82 -8.16 -1.30 14.47
CA ILE A 82 -9.10 -1.51 13.36
C ILE A 82 -8.36 -1.87 12.07
N ILE A 83 -7.26 -1.15 11.78
CA ILE A 83 -6.40 -1.43 10.62
C ILE A 83 -5.85 -2.87 10.71
N ASN A 84 -5.32 -3.26 11.86
CA ASN A 84 -4.78 -4.61 12.08
C ASN A 84 -5.87 -5.68 12.00
N LYS A 85 -7.07 -5.41 12.51
CA LYS A 85 -8.23 -6.29 12.34
C LYS A 85 -8.53 -6.50 10.86
N ALA A 86 -8.57 -5.44 10.05
CA ALA A 86 -8.80 -5.55 8.62
C ALA A 86 -7.68 -6.34 7.90
N ARG A 87 -6.40 -6.11 8.26
CA ARG A 87 -5.26 -6.86 7.72
C ARG A 87 -5.30 -8.36 8.01
N SER A 88 -5.89 -8.74 9.14
CA SER A 88 -6.00 -10.14 9.57
C SER A 88 -7.08 -10.94 8.83
N ILE A 89 -7.97 -10.26 8.10
CA ILE A 89 -9.00 -10.92 7.31
C ILE A 89 -8.34 -11.70 6.18
N ASN A 90 -8.68 -12.98 6.05
CA ASN A 90 -8.21 -13.81 4.95
C ASN A 90 -8.89 -13.34 3.65
N ILE A 91 -8.08 -12.83 2.72
CA ILE A 91 -8.51 -12.44 1.38
C ILE A 91 -7.74 -13.31 0.40
N GLN A 92 -8.44 -13.95 -0.52
CA GLN A 92 -7.84 -14.74 -1.59
C GLN A 92 -8.21 -14.12 -2.94
N PRO A 93 -7.54 -13.02 -3.33
CA PRO A 93 -7.88 -12.34 -4.56
C PRO A 93 -7.50 -13.20 -5.76
N SER A 94 -8.34 -13.17 -6.79
CA SER A 94 -8.06 -13.77 -8.09
C SER A 94 -7.04 -12.93 -8.88
N PHE A 95 -6.43 -13.54 -9.90
CA PHE A 95 -5.54 -12.80 -10.81
C PHE A 95 -6.25 -11.61 -11.47
N GLN A 96 -7.53 -11.75 -11.81
CA GLN A 96 -8.30 -10.68 -12.44
C GLN A 96 -8.46 -9.45 -11.52
N GLU A 97 -8.68 -9.68 -10.23
CA GLU A 97 -8.73 -8.61 -9.21
C GLU A 97 -7.35 -7.99 -8.99
N CYS A 98 -6.29 -8.80 -9.08
CA CYS A 98 -4.92 -8.35 -8.86
C CYS A 98 -4.25 -7.69 -10.06
N LYS A 99 -4.81 -7.82 -11.26
CA LYS A 99 -4.16 -7.39 -12.51
C LYS A 99 -3.65 -5.95 -12.44
N LEU A 100 -4.50 -5.02 -12.00
CA LEU A 100 -4.14 -3.60 -11.90
C LEU A 100 -3.07 -3.33 -10.84
N TYR A 101 -3.12 -4.05 -9.70
CA TYR A 101 -2.08 -3.96 -8.68
C TYR A 101 -0.73 -4.40 -9.26
N ILE A 102 -0.69 -5.57 -9.90
CA ILE A 102 0.55 -6.13 -10.45
C ILE A 102 1.13 -5.19 -11.50
N GLU A 103 0.33 -4.77 -12.49
CA GLU A 103 0.77 -3.88 -13.55
C GLU A 103 1.33 -2.57 -13.00
N HIS A 104 0.63 -1.94 -12.06
CA HIS A 104 1.07 -0.70 -11.42
C HIS A 104 2.41 -0.85 -10.71
N TYR A 105 2.52 -1.80 -9.79
CA TYR A 105 3.74 -1.94 -8.97
C TYR A 105 4.93 -2.47 -9.75
N GLU A 106 4.72 -3.33 -10.77
CA GLU A 106 5.81 -3.75 -11.66
C GLU A 106 6.31 -2.58 -12.51
N ASN A 107 5.42 -1.71 -12.98
CA ASN A 107 5.82 -0.50 -13.72
C ASN A 107 6.57 0.48 -12.82
N VAL A 108 6.12 0.69 -11.58
CA VAL A 108 6.83 1.50 -10.57
C VAL A 108 8.23 0.92 -10.34
N TYR A 109 8.35 -0.39 -10.11
CA TYR A 109 9.65 -1.05 -9.91
C TYR A 109 10.58 -0.83 -11.10
N ARG A 110 10.13 -1.11 -12.33
CA ARG A 110 10.93 -0.95 -13.55
C ARG A 110 11.38 0.50 -13.74
N THR A 111 10.50 1.46 -13.45
CA THR A 111 10.83 2.89 -13.52
C THR A 111 11.91 3.27 -12.52
N LEU A 112 11.82 2.78 -11.27
CA LEU A 112 12.83 3.02 -10.24
C LEU A 112 14.19 2.42 -10.64
N LYS A 113 14.20 1.19 -11.18
CA LYS A 113 15.44 0.58 -11.72
C LYS A 113 16.05 1.42 -12.84
N TYR A 114 15.23 1.94 -13.76
CA TYR A 114 15.69 2.79 -14.86
C TYR A 114 16.28 4.12 -14.34
N GLN A 115 15.76 4.65 -13.24
CA GLN A 115 16.26 5.86 -12.58
C GLN A 115 17.55 5.65 -11.77
N GLY A 116 18.05 4.41 -11.68
CA GLY A 116 19.29 4.08 -10.99
C GLY A 116 19.15 3.77 -9.49
N PHE A 117 17.95 3.38 -9.03
CA PHE A 117 17.72 2.89 -7.66
C PHE A 117 18.02 1.39 -7.49
#